data_AF-A0A662DRG2-F1
#
_entry.id   AF-A0A662DRG2-F1
#
_cell.length_a   1.000
_cell.length_b   1.000
_cell.length_c   1.000
_cell.angle_alpha   90.00
_cell.angle_beta   90.00
_cell.angle_gamma   90.00
#
_symmetry.space_group_name_H-M   'P 1'
#
loop_
_entity.id
_entity.type
_entity.pdbx_description
1 polymer ?
#
loop_
_entity_poly.entity_id
_entity_poly.type
_entity_poly.pdbx_seq_one_letter_code
_entity_poly.pdbx_strand_id
1 'polypeptide(L)'
;MALLLVISACSGSDSGDDSSGSADAFGSGAAFSIESALDEIPAAAANSADGDYSIEITDLLAAGELVGAERPTGSTDREAVFNWLGPITGLEESALYVPVPQELLGDMEQIGEYREEVGFAVSDVDASVSLRAVPGSLVVLAGDLEVAASLEDSGGVFTLGEGEDFEVDIDNRTAARQLGQPLRLSTSDGLVAMSASTDVVTSWADPDSERLSADVDLLAVARALDDRSVVGARIVRGDFAWSDDSDDSGGSAAELIEGQLPIRAPFDTIGLGWGVTDGAAAITVVYVFADEAAAAAASAEIETALSTAESLVFRGPISDIVVLGEVAAQGSLVVATLTLPTGRPPSIVQQMLLGRDAPFVHAS
;
A
#
# COMPACT_ATOMS: atom_id res chain seq x y z
N MET A 1 -5.40 26.24 -53.57
CA MET A 1 -4.41 27.31 -53.30
C MET A 1 -3.50 26.78 -52.20
N ALA A 2 -2.21 26.60 -52.52
CA ALA A 2 -1.19 25.78 -51.82
C ALA A 2 -1.03 26.11 -50.32
N LEU A 3 -1.00 25.14 -49.40
CA LEU A 3 0.09 24.21 -49.02
C LEU A 3 1.39 24.93 -48.57
N LEU A 4 1.68 24.88 -47.26
CA LEU A 4 3.04 24.96 -46.74
C LEU A 4 3.18 23.97 -45.57
N LEU A 5 3.69 22.77 -45.92
CA LEU A 5 4.31 21.83 -44.99
C LEU A 5 5.73 22.33 -44.72
N VAL A 6 6.13 22.40 -43.44
CA VAL A 6 7.55 22.50 -43.07
C VAL A 6 7.96 21.17 -42.47
N ILE A 7 8.66 20.37 -43.27
CA ILE A 7 9.38 19.17 -42.85
C ILE A 7 10.76 19.65 -42.41
N SER A 8 11.07 19.55 -41.11
CA SER A 8 12.44 19.72 -40.63
C SER A 8 13.05 18.35 -40.45
N ALA A 9 13.90 17.99 -41.41
CA ALA A 9 14.77 16.82 -41.35
C ALA A 9 16.12 17.26 -40.76
N CYS A 10 16.46 16.79 -39.58
CA CYS A 10 17.84 16.78 -39.10
C CYS A 10 18.24 15.33 -38.82
N SER A 11 19.04 14.79 -39.73
CA SER A 11 19.86 13.62 -39.52
C SER A 11 21.02 13.99 -38.59
N GLY A 12 21.13 13.28 -37.47
CA GLY A 12 22.26 13.38 -36.55
C GLY A 12 22.42 12.04 -35.86
N SER A 13 23.16 11.15 -36.50
CA SER A 13 23.71 9.94 -35.90
C SER A 13 24.88 10.27 -34.98
N ASP A 14 25.06 9.43 -33.97
CA ASP A 14 26.32 9.12 -33.27
C ASP A 14 26.57 9.87 -31.95
N SER A 15 26.21 9.23 -30.84
CA SER A 15 27.10 8.89 -29.70
C SER A 15 26.28 8.10 -28.69
N GLY A 16 26.66 6.84 -28.47
CA GLY A 16 26.05 5.97 -27.48
C GLY A 16 26.20 6.56 -26.08
N ASP A 17 25.06 6.65 -25.40
CA ASP A 17 25.02 6.74 -23.95
C ASP A 17 24.28 5.48 -23.51
N ASP A 18 25.06 4.41 -23.29
CA ASP A 18 24.60 3.24 -22.57
C ASP A 18 24.38 3.68 -21.12
N SER A 19 23.24 4.34 -20.87
CA SER A 19 22.65 4.43 -19.53
C SER A 19 22.17 3.04 -19.17
N SER A 20 23.11 2.21 -18.69
CA SER A 20 22.78 1.02 -17.93
C SER A 20 21.96 1.48 -16.72
N GLY A 21 20.70 1.02 -16.68
CA GLY A 21 19.65 1.53 -15.81
C GLY A 21 20.07 1.64 -14.35
N SER A 22 20.00 2.86 -13.84
CA SER A 22 19.54 3.04 -12.47
C SER A 22 18.03 2.89 -12.56
N ALA A 23 17.47 1.85 -11.95
CA ALA A 23 16.06 1.90 -11.58
C ALA A 23 15.85 3.23 -10.84
N ASP A 24 14.85 4.01 -11.23
CA ASP A 24 14.50 5.25 -10.53
C ASP A 24 14.26 4.88 -9.06
N ALA A 25 15.12 5.37 -8.17
CA ALA A 25 15.08 5.03 -6.74
C ALA A 25 13.71 5.41 -6.16
N PHE A 26 13.21 4.60 -5.23
CA PHE A 26 11.96 4.89 -4.54
C PHE A 26 11.97 6.31 -3.97
N GLY A 27 10.99 7.11 -4.39
CA GLY A 27 10.91 8.53 -4.07
C GLY A 27 9.49 9.04 -4.23
N SER A 28 9.32 10.35 -4.33
CA SER A 28 8.01 11.01 -4.50
C SER A 28 7.86 11.64 -5.89
N GLY A 29 6.61 11.90 -6.29
CA GLY A 29 6.28 12.59 -7.52
C GLY A 29 6.69 11.79 -8.76
N ALA A 30 7.55 12.36 -9.62
CA ALA A 30 7.94 11.73 -10.88
C ALA A 30 8.80 10.46 -10.72
N ALA A 31 9.41 10.26 -9.55
CA ALA A 31 10.18 9.06 -9.22
C ALA A 31 9.33 8.00 -8.51
N PHE A 32 8.09 8.34 -8.12
CA PHE A 32 7.21 7.40 -7.43
C PHE A 32 6.60 6.39 -8.42
N SER A 33 6.67 5.12 -8.04
CA SER A 33 5.88 4.05 -8.62
C SER A 33 5.66 2.95 -7.58
N ILE A 34 4.55 2.22 -7.69
CA ILE A 34 4.29 1.03 -6.89
C ILE A 34 5.39 -0.02 -7.14
N GLU A 35 5.88 -0.12 -8.38
CA GLU A 35 7.01 -1.00 -8.74
C GLU A 35 8.29 -0.65 -7.95
N SER A 36 8.68 0.62 -7.90
CA SER A 36 9.87 1.07 -7.14
C SER A 36 9.72 0.81 -5.63
N ALA A 37 8.52 0.96 -5.08
CA ALA A 37 8.25 0.70 -3.68
C ALA A 37 8.43 -0.79 -3.30
N LEU A 38 8.16 -1.72 -4.23
CA LEU A 38 8.41 -3.15 -3.99
C LEU A 38 9.91 -3.48 -3.96
N ASP A 39 10.76 -2.67 -4.60
CA ASP A 39 12.21 -2.84 -4.56
C ASP A 39 12.80 -2.52 -3.18
N GLU A 40 12.07 -1.73 -2.38
CA GLU A 40 12.45 -1.41 -1.01
C GLU A 40 12.09 -2.48 0.01
N ILE A 41 11.37 -3.54 -0.37
CA ILE A 41 11.00 -4.60 0.58
C ILE A 41 11.87 -5.84 0.31
N PRO A 42 12.74 -6.25 1.26
CA PRO A 42 13.42 -7.53 1.17
C PRO A 42 12.42 -8.68 1.18
N ALA A 43 12.58 -9.64 0.28
CA ALA A 43 11.76 -10.85 0.24
C ALA A 43 11.81 -11.61 1.56
N ALA A 44 12.96 -11.57 2.26
CA ALA A 44 13.12 -12.18 3.57
C ALA A 44 12.17 -11.61 4.64
N ALA A 45 11.77 -10.33 4.53
CA ALA A 45 10.84 -9.70 5.46
C ALA A 45 9.40 -10.19 5.28
N ALA A 46 9.05 -10.66 4.08
CA ALA A 46 7.73 -11.20 3.73
C ALA A 46 7.57 -12.69 4.08
N ASN A 47 8.60 -13.33 4.63
CA ASN A 47 8.55 -14.71 5.10
C ASN A 47 7.73 -14.81 6.40
N SER A 48 6.40 -14.88 6.28
CA SER A 48 5.51 -15.25 7.39
C SER A 48 5.31 -16.76 7.46
N ALA A 49 4.85 -17.26 8.61
CA ALA A 49 4.61 -18.70 8.80
C ALA A 49 3.54 -19.27 7.85
N ASP A 50 2.56 -18.45 7.49
CA ASP A 50 1.40 -18.83 6.69
C ASP A 50 1.48 -18.30 5.24
N GLY A 51 2.52 -17.54 4.89
CA GLY A 51 2.65 -16.88 3.58
C GLY A 51 1.82 -15.59 3.44
N ASP A 52 0.97 -15.29 4.43
CA ASP A 52 0.13 -14.10 4.47
C ASP A 52 0.94 -12.85 4.83
N TYR A 53 0.74 -11.79 4.05
CA TYR A 53 1.25 -10.46 4.35
C TYR A 53 0.46 -9.38 3.62
N SER A 54 0.63 -8.14 4.07
CA SER A 54 0.12 -6.97 3.35
C SER A 54 1.17 -5.89 3.20
N ILE A 55 1.10 -5.17 2.09
CA ILE A 55 1.97 -4.06 1.73
C ILE A 55 1.07 -2.82 1.58
N GLU A 56 1.44 -1.72 2.21
CA GLU A 56 0.79 -0.41 2.08
C GLU A 56 1.81 0.55 1.46
N ILE A 57 1.45 1.22 0.36
CA ILE A 57 2.34 2.13 -0.39
C ILE A 57 1.61 3.45 -0.57
N THR A 58 2.30 4.57 -0.35
CA THR A 58 1.69 5.90 -0.45
C THR A 58 2.70 6.95 -0.88
N ASP A 59 2.30 7.82 -1.81
CA ASP A 59 2.93 9.12 -2.10
C ASP A 59 2.12 10.22 -1.39
N LEU A 60 2.61 10.66 -0.23
CA LEU A 60 1.93 11.68 0.58
C LEU A 60 1.99 13.06 -0.08
N LEU A 61 3.03 13.33 -0.88
CA LEU A 61 3.18 14.58 -1.60
C LEU A 61 2.15 14.68 -2.73
N ALA A 62 2.11 13.67 -3.61
CA ALA A 62 1.13 13.62 -4.70
C ALA A 62 -0.31 13.55 -4.18
N ALA A 63 -0.56 12.82 -3.08
CA ALA A 63 -1.86 12.79 -2.44
C ALA A 63 -2.30 14.18 -1.95
N GLY A 64 -1.40 14.94 -1.31
CA GLY A 64 -1.67 16.31 -0.87
C GLY A 64 -1.98 17.24 -2.04
N GLU A 65 -1.23 17.15 -3.13
CA GLU A 65 -1.46 17.93 -4.36
C GLU A 65 -2.83 17.66 -4.97
N LEU A 66 -3.27 16.39 -5.04
CA LEU A 66 -4.57 16.01 -5.62
C LEU A 66 -5.77 16.59 -4.86
N VAL A 67 -5.64 16.75 -3.54
CA VAL A 67 -6.72 17.33 -2.70
C VAL A 67 -6.51 18.82 -2.39
N GLY A 68 -5.43 19.42 -2.90
CA GLY A 68 -5.08 20.81 -2.64
C GLY A 68 -4.70 21.11 -1.19
N ALA A 69 -4.22 20.09 -0.45
CA ALA A 69 -3.74 20.24 0.91
C ALA A 69 -2.23 20.53 0.92
N GLU A 70 -1.86 21.71 1.41
CA GLU A 70 -0.46 22.10 1.55
C GLU A 70 0.17 21.39 2.76
N ARG A 71 1.31 20.75 2.52
CA ARG A 71 2.02 19.99 3.53
C ARG A 71 2.75 20.92 4.51
N PRO A 72 2.57 20.74 5.84
CA PRO A 72 3.24 21.55 6.83
C PRO A 72 4.64 21.00 7.13
N THR A 73 5.55 21.04 6.16
CA THR A 73 6.91 20.45 6.27
C THR A 73 7.64 20.89 7.55
N GLY A 74 8.24 19.94 8.27
CA GLY A 74 8.94 20.20 9.53
C GLY A 74 8.03 20.48 10.73
N SER A 75 6.71 20.56 10.53
CA SER A 75 5.78 20.95 11.59
C SER A 75 5.48 19.80 12.55
N THR A 76 5.53 20.10 13.84
CA THR A 76 4.97 19.26 14.90
C THR A 76 3.64 19.80 15.43
N ASP A 77 3.09 20.84 14.78
CA ASP A 77 1.78 21.38 15.11
C ASP A 77 0.69 20.42 14.67
N ARG A 78 -0.01 19.85 15.66
CA ARG A 78 -1.04 18.84 15.44
C ARG A 78 -2.15 19.32 14.51
N GLU A 79 -2.62 20.56 14.67
CA GLU A 79 -3.72 21.08 13.86
C GLU A 79 -3.31 21.21 12.39
N ALA A 80 -2.11 21.74 12.14
CA ALA A 80 -1.55 21.82 10.79
C ALA A 80 -1.39 20.43 10.15
N VAL A 81 -0.83 19.46 10.88
CA VAL A 81 -0.65 18.08 10.36
C VAL A 81 -2.00 17.40 10.13
N PHE A 82 -2.96 17.56 11.04
CA PHE A 82 -4.31 17.01 10.88
C PHE A 82 -5.03 17.61 9.67
N ASN A 83 -4.97 18.92 9.47
CA ASN A 83 -5.60 19.59 8.32
C ASN A 83 -4.99 19.14 6.98
N TRP A 84 -3.72 18.72 6.97
CA TRP A 84 -3.07 18.16 5.79
C TRP A 84 -3.39 16.68 5.58
N LEU A 85 -3.26 15.84 6.60
CA LEU A 85 -3.52 14.40 6.50
C LEU A 85 -5.00 14.05 6.40
N GLY A 86 -5.88 14.88 6.96
CA GLY A 86 -7.30 14.58 7.10
C GLY A 86 -8.00 14.26 5.76
N PRO A 87 -7.86 15.12 4.74
CA PRO A 87 -8.42 14.89 3.42
C PRO A 87 -7.80 13.73 2.63
N ILE A 88 -6.58 13.26 2.97
CA ILE A 88 -5.93 12.16 2.24
C ILE A 88 -6.07 10.81 2.94
N THR A 89 -6.29 10.78 4.26
CA THR A 89 -6.41 9.54 5.05
C THR A 89 -7.87 9.13 5.31
N GLY A 90 -8.83 9.92 4.83
CA GLY A 90 -10.26 9.67 5.05
C GLY A 90 -10.76 10.05 6.45
N LEU A 91 -9.99 10.83 7.22
CA LEU A 91 -10.47 11.44 8.47
C LEU A 91 -11.43 12.60 8.19
N GLU A 92 -11.31 13.22 7.02
CA GLU A 92 -12.26 14.20 6.49
C GLU A 92 -12.89 13.68 5.19
N GLU A 93 -14.04 14.24 4.81
CA GLU A 93 -14.71 13.89 3.56
C GLU A 93 -13.86 14.36 2.36
N SER A 94 -13.44 13.41 1.53
CA SER A 94 -12.58 13.64 0.38
C SER A 94 -12.79 12.58 -0.70
N ALA A 95 -12.38 12.92 -1.93
CA ALA A 95 -12.34 11.99 -3.05
C ALA A 95 -11.15 11.02 -2.98
N LEU A 96 -10.20 11.25 -2.07
CA LEU A 96 -9.00 10.43 -1.93
C LEU A 96 -8.95 9.68 -0.60
N TYR A 97 -8.30 8.52 -0.64
CA TYR A 97 -7.82 7.79 0.52
C TYR A 97 -6.44 7.24 0.18
N VAL A 98 -5.49 7.32 1.09
CA VAL A 98 -4.22 6.60 1.03
C VAL A 98 -3.95 5.95 2.39
N PRO A 99 -3.43 4.71 2.42
CA PRO A 99 -3.04 4.09 3.68
C PRO A 99 -1.80 4.78 4.24
N VAL A 100 -1.76 5.03 5.54
CA VAL A 100 -0.57 5.58 6.21
C VAL A 100 -0.14 4.60 7.29
N PRO A 101 1.14 4.20 7.33
CA PRO A 101 1.65 3.26 8.31
C PRO A 101 1.33 3.69 9.75
N GLN A 102 0.95 2.70 10.57
CA GLN A 102 0.84 2.75 12.04
C GLN A 102 1.88 3.64 12.71
N GLU A 103 3.10 3.32 12.32
CA GLU A 103 4.35 3.80 12.86
C GLU A 103 4.56 5.29 12.63
N LEU A 104 3.86 5.89 11.64
CA LEU A 104 3.85 7.33 11.37
C LEU A 104 2.67 8.07 12.01
N LEU A 105 1.53 7.39 12.17
CA LEU A 105 0.33 8.02 12.72
C LEU A 105 0.41 8.18 14.24
N GLY A 106 1.18 7.31 14.92
CA GLY A 106 1.57 7.46 16.33
C GLY A 106 0.43 7.91 17.26
N ASP A 107 0.80 8.59 18.35
CA ASP A 107 -0.15 9.47 19.03
C ASP A 107 0.03 10.87 18.44
N MET A 108 -0.95 11.33 17.65
CA MET A 108 -0.93 12.66 17.03
C MET A 108 -0.88 13.80 18.07
N GLU A 109 -1.17 13.53 19.34
CA GLU A 109 -0.94 14.48 20.44
C GLU A 109 0.56 14.64 20.77
N GLN A 110 1.38 13.65 20.43
CA GLN A 110 2.79 13.53 20.80
C GLN A 110 3.74 13.64 19.58
N ILE A 111 3.31 14.27 18.48
CA ILE A 111 4.15 14.43 17.26
C ILE A 111 5.50 15.10 17.57
N GLY A 112 5.51 16.06 18.50
CA GLY A 112 6.74 16.69 18.96
C GLY A 112 7.68 15.72 19.66
N GLU A 113 7.17 14.91 20.59
CA GLU A 113 7.95 13.89 21.31
C GLU A 113 8.44 12.80 20.34
N TYR A 114 7.60 12.37 19.40
CA TYR A 114 7.99 11.43 18.34
C TYR A 114 9.17 11.97 17.53
N ARG A 115 9.10 13.23 17.10
CA ARG A 115 10.20 13.87 16.34
C ARG A 115 11.48 13.94 17.15
N GLU A 116 11.40 14.26 18.44
CA GLU A 116 12.57 14.33 19.32
C GLU A 116 13.24 12.96 19.49
N GLU A 117 12.45 11.88 19.57
CA GLU A 117 12.96 10.51 19.72
C GLU A 117 13.52 9.92 18.44
N VAL A 118 12.82 10.12 17.31
CA VAL A 118 13.13 9.44 16.04
C VAL A 118 13.95 10.32 15.10
N GLY A 119 13.77 11.64 15.14
CA GLY A 119 14.49 12.64 14.34
C GLY A 119 13.61 13.38 13.31
N PHE A 120 12.51 12.76 12.90
CA PHE A 120 11.57 13.28 11.91
C PHE A 120 10.11 13.10 12.35
N ALA A 121 9.20 13.77 11.67
CA ALA A 121 7.75 13.59 11.82
C ALA A 121 7.12 13.16 10.49
N VAL A 122 5.84 12.75 10.53
CA VAL A 122 5.07 12.42 9.31
C VAL A 122 5.04 13.59 8.31
N SER A 123 5.15 14.84 8.78
CA SER A 123 5.28 16.03 7.94
C SER A 123 6.56 16.08 7.09
N ASP A 124 7.53 15.20 7.35
CA ASP A 124 8.84 15.13 6.66
C ASP A 124 8.95 13.92 5.72
N VAL A 125 8.01 12.97 5.80
CA VAL A 125 7.85 11.83 4.87
C VAL A 125 7.12 12.22 3.57
N ASP A 126 7.80 12.09 2.43
CA ASP A 126 7.24 12.33 1.11
C ASP A 126 6.45 11.12 0.59
N ALA A 127 7.00 9.92 0.78
CA ALA A 127 6.40 8.66 0.39
C ALA A 127 6.75 7.56 1.41
N SER A 128 5.95 6.51 1.45
CA SER A 128 6.19 5.37 2.35
C SER A 128 5.77 4.05 1.71
N VAL A 129 6.48 3.00 2.07
CA VAL A 129 6.06 1.61 1.86
C VAL A 129 6.16 0.86 3.18
N SER A 130 5.12 0.12 3.54
CA SER A 130 5.09 -0.71 4.75
C SER A 130 4.68 -2.13 4.43
N LEU A 131 5.46 -3.09 4.92
CA LEU A 131 5.12 -4.50 4.94
C LEU A 131 4.65 -4.89 6.36
N ARG A 132 3.56 -5.65 6.44
CA ARG A 132 3.12 -6.35 7.66
C ARG A 132 3.03 -7.84 7.38
N ALA A 133 3.83 -8.63 8.07
CA ALA A 133 3.93 -10.08 7.93
C ALA A 133 4.20 -10.71 9.30
N VAL A 134 3.21 -11.33 9.95
CA VAL A 134 3.33 -11.75 11.37
C VAL A 134 4.52 -12.69 11.58
N PRO A 135 5.39 -12.45 12.60
CA PRO A 135 5.35 -11.37 13.61
C PRO A 135 6.05 -10.06 13.21
N GLY A 136 6.69 -10.01 12.06
CA GLY A 136 7.46 -8.88 11.56
C GLY A 136 6.64 -7.75 10.92
N SER A 137 7.28 -6.59 10.85
CA SER A 137 6.88 -5.48 10.00
C SER A 137 8.11 -4.75 9.50
N LEU A 138 7.98 -4.05 8.38
CA LEU A 138 8.97 -3.12 7.87
C LEU A 138 8.23 -1.86 7.43
N VAL A 139 8.78 -0.69 7.70
CA VAL A 139 8.35 0.57 7.11
C VAL A 139 9.58 1.21 6.50
N VAL A 140 9.51 1.56 5.22
CA VAL A 140 10.53 2.36 4.52
C VAL A 140 9.89 3.69 4.15
N LEU A 141 10.58 4.76 4.49
CA LEU A 141 10.14 6.14 4.34
C LEU A 141 11.11 6.86 3.42
N ALA A 142 10.59 7.64 2.47
CA ALA A 142 11.37 8.54 1.63
C ALA A 142 11.09 9.98 2.02
N GLY A 143 12.12 10.83 2.03
CA GLY A 143 12.00 12.27 2.25
C GLY A 143 13.28 12.92 2.74
N ASP A 144 13.19 14.16 3.19
CA ASP A 144 14.28 14.85 3.88
C ASP A 144 14.33 14.40 5.36
N LEU A 145 14.76 13.15 5.55
CA LEU A 145 14.69 12.44 6.83
C LEU A 145 16.09 12.34 7.45
N GLU A 146 16.22 12.86 8.68
CA GLU A 146 17.40 12.66 9.50
C GLU A 146 16.98 11.95 10.80
N VAL A 147 17.65 10.84 11.13
CA VAL A 147 17.42 10.14 12.40
C VAL A 147 18.03 10.92 13.57
N ALA A 148 17.42 10.82 14.75
CA ALA A 148 17.86 11.56 15.93
C ALA A 148 19.30 11.21 16.32
N ALA A 149 20.14 12.23 16.53
CA ALA A 149 21.54 12.07 16.89
C ALA A 149 21.77 11.37 18.26
N SER A 150 20.71 11.19 19.05
CA SER A 150 20.74 10.48 20.32
C SER A 150 20.64 8.96 20.19
N LEU A 151 20.30 8.43 19.01
CA LEU A 151 20.16 6.99 18.81
C LEU A 151 21.53 6.30 18.80
N GLU A 152 21.59 5.11 19.41
CA GLU A 152 22.80 4.30 19.40
C GLU A 152 22.97 3.63 18.04
N ASP A 153 24.10 3.88 17.39
CA ASP A 153 24.50 3.23 16.13
C ASP A 153 25.37 2.01 16.41
N SER A 154 24.91 0.84 15.96
CA SER A 154 25.67 -0.40 15.97
C SER A 154 25.90 -0.92 14.54
N GLY A 155 26.69 -0.17 13.76
CA GLY A 155 27.13 -0.62 12.44
C GLY A 155 26.12 -0.34 11.34
N GLY A 156 25.48 0.83 11.37
CA GLY A 156 24.46 1.26 10.42
C GLY A 156 23.02 0.90 10.83
N VAL A 157 22.85 0.27 11.98
CA VAL A 157 21.54 0.03 12.61
C VAL A 157 21.45 0.87 13.87
N PHE A 158 20.54 1.84 13.84
CA PHE A 158 20.21 2.68 14.97
C PHE A 158 19.16 2.00 15.84
N THR A 159 19.32 2.08 17.16
CA THR A 159 18.38 1.51 18.13
C THR A 159 17.69 2.59 18.94
N LEU A 160 16.36 2.56 18.95
CA LEU A 160 15.51 3.31 19.86
C LEU A 160 14.89 2.36 20.88
N GLY A 161 15.17 2.58 22.17
CA GLY A 161 14.72 1.73 23.26
C GLY A 161 15.66 0.57 23.57
N GLU A 162 15.59 0.04 24.80
CA GLU A 162 16.37 -1.11 25.26
C GLU A 162 15.55 -2.40 25.12
N GLY A 163 16.21 -3.53 24.84
CA GLY A 163 15.57 -4.86 24.78
C GLY A 163 15.93 -5.66 23.53
N GLU A 164 15.59 -6.95 23.55
CA GLU A 164 15.67 -7.82 22.38
C GLU A 164 14.57 -7.48 21.37
N ASP A 165 14.72 -7.94 20.13
CA ASP A 165 13.71 -7.73 19.09
C ASP A 165 12.34 -8.29 19.53
N PHE A 166 11.29 -7.51 19.24
CA PHE A 166 9.90 -7.79 19.65
C PHE A 166 9.61 -7.81 21.16
N GLU A 167 10.59 -7.62 22.04
CA GLU A 167 10.38 -7.58 23.49
C GLU A 167 9.46 -6.42 23.88
N VAL A 168 8.37 -6.71 24.61
CA VAL A 168 7.37 -5.71 25.02
C VAL A 168 7.69 -5.20 26.42
N ASP A 169 7.85 -3.87 26.56
CA ASP A 169 8.05 -3.20 27.84
C ASP A 169 7.03 -2.07 28.07
N ILE A 170 5.86 -2.44 28.59
CA ILE A 170 4.75 -1.51 28.81
C ILE A 170 5.05 -0.37 29.80
N ASP A 171 6.08 -0.53 30.64
CA ASP A 171 6.47 0.47 31.64
C ASP A 171 7.34 1.58 31.01
N ASN A 172 8.00 1.29 29.88
CA ASN A 172 8.89 2.20 29.15
C ASN A 172 8.35 2.60 27.76
N ARG A 173 7.03 2.80 27.67
CA ARG A 173 6.35 3.29 26.47
C ARG A 173 6.69 4.73 26.15
N THR A 174 6.77 5.04 24.87
CA THR A 174 6.97 6.41 24.36
C THR A 174 6.07 6.68 23.16
N ALA A 175 6.15 7.90 22.61
CA ALA A 175 5.38 8.29 21.41
C ALA A 175 5.68 7.39 20.21
N ALA A 176 6.96 7.05 20.00
CA ALA A 176 7.40 6.16 18.92
C ALA A 176 7.29 4.66 19.28
N ARG A 177 7.31 4.31 20.57
CA ARG A 177 7.24 2.92 21.07
C ARG A 177 6.02 2.74 21.97
N GLN A 178 4.83 2.72 21.38
CA GLN A 178 3.57 2.64 22.13
C GLN A 178 3.38 1.33 22.91
N LEU A 179 4.12 0.28 22.56
CA LEU A 179 4.19 -0.97 23.33
C LEU A 179 5.51 -1.13 24.08
N GLY A 180 6.36 -0.10 24.07
CA GLY A 180 7.72 -0.12 24.61
C GLY A 180 8.70 -0.98 23.82
N GLN A 181 8.25 -1.62 22.74
CA GLN A 181 9.11 -2.47 21.91
C GLN A 181 10.26 -1.69 21.30
N PRO A 182 11.50 -2.22 21.32
CA PRO A 182 12.62 -1.59 20.64
C PRO A 182 12.35 -1.42 19.15
N LEU A 183 12.80 -0.29 18.62
CA LEU A 183 12.70 0.03 17.21
C LEU A 183 14.11 0.11 16.62
N ARG A 184 14.32 -0.61 15.52
CA ARG A 184 15.55 -0.65 14.74
C ARG A 184 15.34 0.23 13.52
N LEU A 185 16.32 1.07 13.24
CA LEU A 185 16.31 1.95 12.07
C LEU A 185 17.60 1.79 11.28
N SER A 186 17.51 1.96 9.96
CA SER A 186 18.68 2.17 9.12
C SER A 186 18.37 3.21 8.05
N THR A 187 19.41 3.81 7.49
CA THR A 187 19.30 4.94 6.57
C THR A 187 20.09 4.66 5.31
N SER A 188 19.55 5.00 4.15
CA SER A 188 20.22 4.88 2.85
C SER A 188 19.69 5.95 1.90
N ASP A 189 20.56 6.83 1.37
CA ASP A 189 20.25 7.80 0.31
C ASP A 189 18.84 8.43 0.34
N GLY A 190 18.49 9.13 1.43
CA GLY A 190 17.18 9.81 1.58
C GLY A 190 16.04 8.89 2.01
N LEU A 191 16.34 7.65 2.37
CA LEU A 191 15.42 6.67 2.91
C LEU A 191 15.73 6.33 4.37
N VAL A 192 14.67 6.02 5.12
CA VAL A 192 14.75 5.45 6.47
C VAL A 192 13.90 4.19 6.53
N ALA A 193 14.52 3.06 6.86
CA ALA A 193 13.82 1.82 7.19
C ALA A 193 13.64 1.68 8.70
N MET A 194 12.52 1.12 9.12
CA MET A 194 12.11 0.95 10.52
C MET A 194 11.47 -0.43 10.73
N SER A 195 11.88 -1.15 11.77
CA SER A 195 11.27 -2.43 12.18
C SER A 195 11.51 -2.72 13.65
N ALA A 196 10.69 -3.59 14.24
CA ALA A 196 11.00 -4.20 15.54
C ALA A 196 12.09 -5.30 15.46
N SER A 197 12.58 -5.62 14.26
CA SER A 197 13.59 -6.66 13.98
C SER A 197 14.87 -6.09 13.38
N THR A 198 15.98 -6.46 14.00
CA THR A 198 17.34 -6.15 13.54
C THR A 198 17.65 -6.87 12.23
N ASP A 199 17.24 -8.13 12.10
CA ASP A 199 17.47 -8.93 10.89
C ASP A 199 16.74 -8.33 9.68
N VAL A 200 15.50 -7.85 9.86
CA VAL A 200 14.72 -7.20 8.80
C VAL A 200 15.40 -5.91 8.32
N VAL A 201 15.83 -5.05 9.24
CA VAL A 201 16.51 -3.79 8.88
C VAL A 201 17.89 -4.05 8.26
N THR A 202 18.61 -5.06 8.75
CA THR A 202 19.90 -5.47 8.17
C THR A 202 19.73 -6.00 6.76
N SER A 203 18.69 -6.80 6.50
CA SER A 203 18.37 -7.28 5.15
C SER A 203 17.94 -6.14 4.22
N TRP A 204 17.23 -5.12 4.72
CA TRP A 204 16.93 -3.93 3.93
C TRP A 204 18.20 -3.15 3.54
N ALA A 205 19.11 -2.97 4.48
CA ALA A 205 20.37 -2.26 4.25
C ALA A 205 21.36 -3.03 3.35
N ASP A 206 21.14 -4.33 3.14
CA ASP A 206 21.97 -5.17 2.30
C ASP A 206 21.55 -5.03 0.81
N PRO A 207 22.40 -4.44 -0.07
CA PRO A 207 22.08 -4.28 -1.47
C PRO A 207 21.98 -5.61 -2.23
N ASP A 208 22.55 -6.70 -1.69
CA ASP A 208 22.49 -8.03 -2.31
C ASP A 208 21.25 -8.83 -1.87
N SER A 209 20.42 -8.31 -0.97
CA SER A 209 19.16 -8.96 -0.55
C SER A 209 18.14 -8.96 -1.69
N GLU A 210 17.54 -10.12 -1.94
CA GLU A 210 16.43 -10.27 -2.88
C GLU A 210 15.24 -9.41 -2.46
N ARG A 211 14.65 -8.70 -3.42
CA ARG A 211 13.56 -7.74 -3.20
C ARG A 211 12.23 -8.31 -3.70
N LEU A 212 11.11 -7.81 -3.17
CA LEU A 212 9.78 -8.23 -3.62
C LEU A 212 9.47 -7.82 -5.06
N SER A 213 10.19 -6.85 -5.61
CA SER A 213 10.15 -6.52 -7.05
C SER A 213 10.53 -7.70 -7.96
N ALA A 214 11.23 -8.72 -7.45
CA ALA A 214 11.56 -9.94 -8.18
C ALA A 214 10.38 -10.94 -8.26
N ASP A 215 9.34 -10.80 -7.42
CA ASP A 215 8.13 -11.61 -7.50
C ASP A 215 7.29 -11.18 -8.70
N VAL A 216 7.11 -12.10 -9.65
CA VAL A 216 6.45 -11.81 -10.94
C VAL A 216 4.99 -11.38 -10.78
N ASP A 217 4.29 -11.89 -9.77
CA ASP A 217 2.87 -11.59 -9.55
C ASP A 217 2.72 -10.23 -8.87
N LEU A 218 3.53 -9.95 -7.84
CA LEU A 218 3.55 -8.63 -7.19
C LEU A 218 3.95 -7.53 -8.17
N LEU A 219 4.97 -7.79 -9.00
CA LEU A 219 5.42 -6.86 -10.03
C LEU A 219 4.31 -6.59 -11.07
N ALA A 220 3.56 -7.61 -11.45
CA ALA A 220 2.43 -7.45 -12.37
C ALA A 220 1.30 -6.61 -11.73
N VAL A 221 0.99 -6.83 -10.45
CA VAL A 221 0.04 -5.99 -9.70
C VAL A 221 0.51 -4.55 -9.62
N ALA A 222 1.77 -4.32 -9.27
CA ALA A 222 2.35 -2.99 -9.17
C ALA A 222 2.22 -2.20 -10.47
N ARG A 223 2.61 -2.82 -11.60
CA ARG A 223 2.47 -2.21 -12.94
C ARG A 223 1.02 -1.91 -13.31
N ALA A 224 0.10 -2.83 -13.02
CA ALA A 224 -1.32 -2.60 -13.28
C ALA A 224 -1.88 -1.42 -12.47
N LEU A 225 -1.35 -1.16 -11.28
CA LEU A 225 -1.70 -0.01 -10.45
C LEU A 225 -1.02 1.28 -10.94
N ASP A 226 0.25 1.22 -11.33
CA ASP A 226 1.01 2.35 -11.90
C ASP A 226 0.39 2.85 -13.21
N ASP A 227 -0.07 1.94 -14.08
CA ASP A 227 -0.80 2.25 -15.32
C ASP A 227 -2.08 3.06 -15.07
N ARG A 228 -2.60 3.05 -13.83
CA ARG A 228 -3.78 3.82 -13.40
C ARG A 228 -3.43 5.06 -12.58
N SER A 229 -2.14 5.39 -12.46
CA SER A 229 -1.65 6.60 -11.79
C SER A 229 -2.20 6.75 -10.37
N VAL A 230 -2.25 5.65 -9.62
CA VAL A 230 -2.67 5.67 -8.21
C VAL A 230 -1.58 6.30 -7.36
N VAL A 231 -1.97 7.03 -6.31
CA VAL A 231 -1.03 7.69 -5.37
C VAL A 231 -0.94 6.96 -4.03
N GLY A 232 -1.79 5.95 -3.83
CA GLY A 232 -1.71 5.04 -2.71
C GLY A 232 -2.20 3.65 -3.13
N ALA A 233 -1.66 2.63 -2.50
CA ALA A 233 -1.99 1.25 -2.78
C ALA A 233 -1.92 0.37 -1.52
N ARG A 234 -2.68 -0.72 -1.55
CA ARG A 234 -2.58 -1.83 -0.61
C ARG A 234 -2.54 -3.14 -1.38
N ILE A 235 -1.47 -3.90 -1.24
CA ILE A 235 -1.38 -5.26 -1.80
C ILE A 235 -1.49 -6.25 -0.64
N VAL A 236 -2.36 -7.25 -0.76
CA VAL A 236 -2.54 -8.31 0.23
C VAL A 236 -2.32 -9.63 -0.47
N ARG A 237 -1.42 -10.45 0.08
CA ARG A 237 -1.25 -11.85 -0.29
C ARG A 237 -1.72 -12.73 0.87
N GLY A 238 -2.49 -13.76 0.55
CA GLY A 238 -2.95 -14.76 1.52
C GLY A 238 -4.11 -15.60 1.00
N ASP A 239 -4.74 -16.36 1.90
CA ASP A 239 -5.89 -17.20 1.55
C ASP A 239 -7.21 -16.40 1.53
N PHE A 240 -7.82 -16.30 0.34
CA PHE A 240 -9.11 -15.66 0.12
C PHE A 240 -10.28 -16.64 -0.04
N ALA A 241 -10.06 -17.94 0.20
CA ALA A 241 -11.15 -18.91 0.27
C ALA A 241 -12.09 -18.57 1.42
N TRP A 242 -13.40 -18.65 1.19
CA TRP A 242 -14.36 -18.47 2.26
C TRP A 242 -14.29 -19.65 3.24
N SER A 243 -13.80 -19.39 4.45
CA SER A 243 -13.93 -20.30 5.59
C SER A 243 -14.84 -19.67 6.64
N ASP A 244 -15.74 -20.49 7.19
CA ASP A 244 -16.42 -20.15 8.45
C ASP A 244 -15.53 -20.64 9.59
N ASP A 245 -14.59 -19.81 10.02
CA ASP A 245 -13.71 -20.11 11.17
C ASP A 245 -14.50 -20.17 12.50
N SER A 246 -15.82 -19.94 12.49
CA SER A 246 -16.65 -20.14 13.66
C SER A 246 -16.99 -21.63 13.83
N ASP A 247 -16.12 -22.35 14.55
CA ASP A 247 -16.32 -23.73 15.04
C ASP A 247 -17.68 -23.99 15.74
N ASP A 248 -18.45 -22.94 16.05
CA ASP A 248 -19.69 -22.98 16.83
C ASP A 248 -20.99 -22.73 16.01
N SER A 249 -20.87 -22.38 14.72
CA SER A 249 -22.03 -22.14 13.85
C SER A 249 -22.33 -23.38 13.01
N GLY A 250 -23.41 -24.11 13.31
CA GLY A 250 -23.80 -25.29 12.55
C GLY A 250 -23.80 -25.03 11.03
N GLY A 251 -23.01 -25.82 10.28
CA GLY A 251 -22.55 -25.58 8.89
C GLY A 251 -23.58 -25.24 7.81
N SER A 252 -24.87 -25.26 8.12
CA SER A 252 -25.92 -24.81 7.20
C SER A 252 -25.84 -23.33 6.80
N ALA A 253 -25.30 -22.45 7.65
CA ALA A 253 -25.17 -21.02 7.31
C ALA A 253 -23.97 -20.75 6.39
N ALA A 254 -22.82 -21.37 6.69
CA ALA A 254 -21.61 -21.29 5.88
C ALA A 254 -21.84 -21.81 4.45
N GLU A 255 -22.45 -23.00 4.32
CA GLU A 255 -22.76 -23.60 3.01
C GLU A 255 -23.72 -22.73 2.18
N LEU A 256 -24.68 -22.04 2.84
CA LEU A 256 -25.58 -21.13 2.15
C LEU A 256 -24.87 -19.88 1.65
N ILE A 257 -23.93 -19.34 2.42
CA ILE A 257 -23.14 -18.16 2.02
C ILE A 257 -22.17 -18.53 0.90
N GLU A 258 -21.44 -19.63 1.03
CA GLU A 258 -20.53 -20.12 0.00
C GLU A 258 -21.26 -20.44 -1.32
N GLY A 259 -22.46 -21.00 -1.23
CA GLY A 259 -23.35 -21.20 -2.38
C GLY A 259 -23.75 -19.90 -3.07
N GLN A 260 -23.70 -18.77 -2.36
CA GLN A 260 -24.03 -17.44 -2.87
C GLN A 260 -22.82 -16.64 -3.35
N LEU A 261 -21.59 -17.10 -3.10
CA LEU A 261 -20.40 -16.41 -3.56
C LEU A 261 -20.31 -16.44 -5.10
N PRO A 262 -20.12 -15.28 -5.74
CA PRO A 262 -20.06 -15.18 -7.19
C PRO A 262 -18.73 -15.71 -7.75
N ILE A 263 -17.63 -15.54 -7.01
CA ILE A 263 -16.28 -15.91 -7.46
C ILE A 263 -15.97 -17.36 -7.05
N ARG A 264 -15.58 -18.17 -8.02
CA ARG A 264 -15.23 -19.59 -7.88
C ARG A 264 -13.77 -19.85 -8.22
N ALA A 265 -13.21 -19.08 -9.13
CA ALA A 265 -11.78 -19.18 -9.44
C ALA A 265 -10.94 -18.71 -8.24
N PRO A 266 -9.97 -19.51 -7.78
CA PRO A 266 -9.11 -19.12 -6.66
C PRO A 266 -8.14 -18.01 -7.07
N PHE A 267 -7.90 -17.09 -6.13
CA PHE A 267 -6.90 -16.03 -6.22
C PHE A 267 -6.24 -15.87 -4.85
N ASP A 268 -4.96 -15.50 -4.82
CA ASP A 268 -4.17 -15.42 -3.58
C ASP A 268 -3.59 -14.03 -3.32
N THR A 269 -3.77 -13.09 -4.26
CA THR A 269 -3.20 -11.75 -4.19
C THR A 269 -4.21 -10.74 -4.70
N ILE A 270 -4.44 -9.68 -3.91
CA ILE A 270 -5.27 -8.54 -4.28
C ILE A 270 -4.48 -7.24 -4.13
N GLY A 271 -4.45 -6.42 -5.17
CA GLY A 271 -4.00 -5.03 -5.12
C GLY A 271 -5.19 -4.06 -5.11
N LEU A 272 -5.23 -3.15 -4.16
CA LEU A 272 -6.09 -1.96 -4.17
C LEU A 272 -5.23 -0.75 -4.50
N GLY A 273 -5.74 0.16 -5.33
CA GLY A 273 -5.10 1.44 -5.57
C GLY A 273 -6.11 2.59 -5.57
N TRP A 274 -5.68 3.74 -5.08
CA TRP A 274 -6.51 4.94 -4.94
C TRP A 274 -5.90 6.11 -5.69
N GLY A 275 -6.76 6.83 -6.42
CA GLY A 275 -6.44 8.07 -7.11
C GLY A 275 -7.68 8.94 -7.27
N VAL A 276 -7.52 10.03 -8.02
CA VAL A 276 -8.61 10.97 -8.33
C VAL A 276 -8.65 11.20 -9.84
N THR A 277 -9.83 11.01 -10.43
CA THR A 277 -10.09 11.29 -11.85
C THR A 277 -11.23 12.26 -11.95
N ASP A 278 -11.02 13.39 -12.63
CA ASP A 278 -12.00 14.47 -12.80
C ASP A 278 -12.63 14.95 -11.46
N GLY A 279 -11.84 14.93 -10.38
CA GLY A 279 -12.27 15.34 -9.04
C GLY A 279 -13.12 14.32 -8.28
N ALA A 280 -13.30 13.11 -8.83
CA ALA A 280 -13.99 12.01 -8.18
C ALA A 280 -13.02 10.89 -7.78
N ALA A 281 -13.39 10.11 -6.76
CA ALA A 281 -12.64 8.94 -6.33
C ALA A 281 -12.51 7.93 -7.47
N ALA A 282 -11.28 7.54 -7.78
CA ALA A 282 -10.96 6.48 -8.72
C ALA A 282 -10.22 5.37 -7.97
N ILE A 283 -10.81 4.18 -7.93
CA ILE A 283 -10.27 3.04 -7.20
C ILE A 283 -10.00 1.92 -8.19
N THR A 284 -8.83 1.31 -8.12
CA THR A 284 -8.45 0.14 -8.92
C THR A 284 -8.35 -1.07 -8.01
N VAL A 285 -8.91 -2.20 -8.44
CA VAL A 285 -8.78 -3.50 -7.77
C VAL A 285 -8.15 -4.47 -8.75
N VAL A 286 -7.06 -5.10 -8.36
CA VAL A 286 -6.30 -6.08 -9.15
C VAL A 286 -6.36 -7.42 -8.43
N TYR A 287 -6.80 -8.46 -9.13
CA TYR A 287 -6.84 -9.83 -8.63
C TYR A 287 -5.80 -10.66 -9.39
N VAL A 288 -5.00 -11.45 -8.68
CA VAL A 288 -4.04 -12.37 -9.30
C VAL A 288 -4.58 -13.79 -9.28
N PHE A 289 -4.67 -14.40 -10.47
CA PHE A 289 -5.06 -15.79 -10.65
C PHE A 289 -3.86 -16.64 -11.06
N ALA A 290 -4.00 -17.96 -10.97
CA ALA A 290 -2.93 -18.90 -11.32
C ALA A 290 -2.41 -18.75 -12.76
N ASP A 291 -3.28 -18.37 -13.71
CA ASP A 291 -2.93 -18.16 -15.11
C ASP A 291 -3.96 -17.29 -15.86
N GLU A 292 -3.68 -17.02 -17.14
CA GLU A 292 -4.55 -16.25 -18.03
C GLU A 292 -5.92 -16.87 -18.25
N ALA A 293 -6.02 -18.20 -18.29
CA ALA A 293 -7.30 -18.87 -18.48
C ALA A 293 -8.20 -18.73 -17.24
N ALA A 294 -7.61 -18.84 -16.05
CA ALA A 294 -8.29 -18.61 -14.78
C ALA A 294 -8.75 -17.15 -14.67
N ALA A 295 -7.90 -16.18 -14.99
CA ALA A 295 -8.26 -14.76 -14.99
C ALA A 295 -9.39 -14.44 -15.98
N ALA A 296 -9.33 -14.99 -17.20
CA ALA A 296 -10.37 -14.80 -18.21
C ALA A 296 -11.73 -15.37 -17.77
N ALA A 297 -11.73 -16.53 -17.09
CA ALA A 297 -12.95 -17.12 -16.53
C ALA A 297 -13.50 -16.29 -15.36
N ALA A 298 -12.60 -15.82 -14.47
CA ALA A 298 -12.96 -15.06 -13.29
C ALA A 298 -13.45 -13.64 -13.58
N SER A 299 -13.10 -13.05 -14.73
CA SER A 299 -13.49 -11.68 -15.08
C SER A 299 -15.00 -11.45 -15.01
N ALA A 300 -15.81 -12.39 -15.51
CA ALA A 300 -17.28 -12.28 -15.43
C ALA A 300 -17.81 -12.51 -14.00
N GLU A 301 -17.12 -13.32 -13.21
CA GLU A 301 -17.45 -13.58 -11.81
C GLU A 301 -17.20 -12.33 -10.95
N ILE A 302 -16.08 -11.65 -11.17
CA ILE A 302 -15.72 -10.37 -10.52
C ILE A 302 -16.71 -9.26 -10.92
N GLU A 303 -17.06 -9.16 -12.20
CA GLU A 303 -18.10 -8.21 -12.65
C GLU A 303 -19.42 -8.47 -11.92
N THR A 304 -19.83 -9.74 -11.81
CA THR A 304 -21.05 -10.14 -11.08
C THR A 304 -20.94 -9.77 -9.60
N ALA A 305 -19.79 -10.03 -8.97
CA ALA A 305 -19.53 -9.71 -7.57
C ALA A 305 -19.66 -8.22 -7.27
N LEU A 306 -19.08 -7.37 -8.12
CA LEU A 306 -19.06 -5.93 -7.91
C LEU A 306 -20.36 -5.23 -8.31
N SER A 307 -21.16 -5.83 -9.19
CA SER A 307 -22.40 -5.20 -9.70
C SER A 307 -23.67 -5.69 -9.03
N THR A 308 -23.73 -6.96 -8.63
CA THR A 308 -25.00 -7.61 -8.23
C THR A 308 -24.95 -8.41 -6.93
N ALA A 309 -23.77 -8.69 -6.37
CA ALA A 309 -23.71 -9.44 -5.12
C ALA A 309 -24.23 -8.61 -3.93
N GLU A 310 -24.62 -9.33 -2.88
CA GLU A 310 -24.95 -8.76 -1.58
C GLU A 310 -23.67 -8.72 -0.74
N SER A 311 -23.47 -7.60 -0.05
CA SER A 311 -22.40 -7.45 0.92
C SER A 311 -22.65 -8.34 2.14
N LEU A 312 -21.66 -9.16 2.46
CA LEU A 312 -21.61 -10.00 3.67
C LEU A 312 -21.42 -9.13 4.91
N VAL A 313 -20.70 -8.02 4.76
CA VAL A 313 -20.31 -7.10 5.84
C VAL A 313 -21.41 -6.07 6.11
N PHE A 314 -21.86 -5.37 5.07
CA PHE A 314 -22.77 -4.23 5.16
C PHE A 314 -24.25 -4.59 4.95
N ARG A 315 -24.54 -5.85 4.60
CA ARG A 315 -25.92 -6.40 4.48
C ARG A 315 -26.81 -5.62 3.51
N GLY A 316 -26.29 -5.40 2.30
CA GLY A 316 -27.02 -4.79 1.19
C GLY A 316 -26.24 -4.92 -0.12
N PRO A 317 -26.81 -4.50 -1.26
CA PRO A 317 -26.16 -4.64 -2.57
C PRO A 317 -24.78 -3.98 -2.62
N ILE A 318 -23.79 -4.66 -3.19
CA ILE A 318 -22.45 -4.09 -3.39
C ILE A 318 -22.51 -2.82 -4.26
N SER A 319 -23.47 -2.75 -5.19
CA SER A 319 -23.72 -1.57 -6.03
C SER A 319 -24.23 -0.33 -5.28
N ASP A 320 -24.69 -0.47 -4.03
CA ASP A 320 -25.00 0.65 -3.14
C ASP A 320 -23.76 1.19 -2.39
N ILE A 321 -22.62 0.51 -2.53
CA ILE A 321 -21.34 0.81 -1.87
C ILE A 321 -20.32 1.32 -2.89
N VAL A 322 -20.19 0.64 -4.03
CA VAL A 322 -19.27 0.98 -5.12
C VAL A 322 -20.01 1.00 -6.47
N VAL A 323 -19.50 1.80 -7.41
CA VAL A 323 -20.02 1.84 -8.79
C VAL A 323 -18.94 1.28 -9.71
N LEU A 324 -19.23 0.13 -10.31
CA LEU A 324 -18.35 -0.54 -11.26
C LEU A 324 -18.21 0.28 -12.56
N GLY A 325 -16.98 0.53 -12.97
CA GLY A 325 -16.64 1.14 -14.26
C GLY A 325 -16.33 0.10 -15.33
N GLU A 326 -15.18 -0.55 -15.19
CA GLU A 326 -14.66 -1.55 -16.14
C GLU A 326 -14.10 -2.75 -15.38
N VAL A 327 -14.21 -3.95 -15.97
CA VAL A 327 -13.46 -5.15 -15.57
C VAL A 327 -12.76 -5.71 -16.81
N ALA A 328 -11.45 -5.95 -16.72
CA ALA A 328 -10.66 -6.50 -17.80
C ALA A 328 -9.64 -7.53 -17.31
N ALA A 329 -9.54 -8.66 -18.01
CA ALA A 329 -8.47 -9.63 -17.80
C ALA A 329 -7.21 -9.22 -18.57
N GLN A 330 -6.04 -9.34 -17.93
CA GLN A 330 -4.73 -8.97 -18.47
C GLN A 330 -3.68 -9.99 -18.01
N GLY A 331 -3.34 -10.96 -18.87
CA GLY A 331 -2.50 -12.09 -18.43
C GLY A 331 -3.16 -12.82 -17.26
N SER A 332 -2.42 -13.11 -16.19
CA SER A 332 -2.94 -13.71 -14.95
C SER A 332 -3.78 -12.76 -14.08
N LEU A 333 -3.95 -11.49 -14.48
CA LEU A 333 -4.64 -10.49 -13.69
C LEU A 333 -6.09 -10.30 -14.14
N VAL A 334 -6.97 -9.95 -13.20
CA VAL A 334 -8.22 -9.22 -13.50
C VAL A 334 -8.15 -7.86 -12.83
N VAL A 335 -8.33 -6.80 -13.61
CA VAL A 335 -8.31 -5.41 -13.16
C VAL A 335 -9.72 -4.84 -13.25
N ALA A 336 -10.25 -4.38 -12.11
CA ALA A 336 -11.52 -3.68 -12.01
C ALA A 336 -11.30 -2.21 -11.63
N THR A 337 -12.07 -1.31 -12.22
CA THR A 337 -12.12 0.10 -11.82
C THR A 337 -13.45 0.43 -11.19
N LEU A 338 -13.39 1.16 -10.08
CA LEU A 338 -14.52 1.54 -9.26
C LEU A 338 -14.54 3.05 -9.07
N THR A 339 -15.74 3.59 -9.02
CA THR A 339 -16.04 4.89 -8.43
C THR A 339 -16.97 4.69 -7.24
N LEU A 340 -17.35 5.78 -6.55
CA LEU A 340 -18.18 5.70 -5.36
C LEU A 340 -19.48 6.51 -5.53
N PRO A 341 -20.60 6.04 -4.96
CA PRO A 341 -21.76 6.89 -4.74
C PRO A 341 -21.41 8.12 -3.90
N THR A 342 -22.14 9.21 -4.09
CA THR A 342 -21.94 10.46 -3.33
C THR A 342 -22.00 10.23 -1.82
N GLY A 343 -21.04 10.80 -1.07
CA GLY A 343 -20.97 10.73 0.39
C GLY A 343 -20.39 9.42 0.95
N ARG A 344 -19.86 8.53 0.10
CA ARG A 344 -19.13 7.33 0.53
C ARG A 344 -17.62 7.63 0.62
N PRO A 345 -16.95 7.26 1.72
CA PRO A 345 -15.51 7.45 1.84
C PRO A 345 -14.75 6.42 0.99
N PRO A 346 -13.65 6.78 0.31
CA PRO A 346 -12.87 5.84 -0.50
C PRO A 346 -12.21 4.70 0.27
N SER A 347 -12.02 4.87 1.58
CA SER A 347 -11.54 3.80 2.48
C SER A 347 -12.52 2.62 2.62
N ILE A 348 -13.77 2.75 2.15
CA ILE A 348 -14.78 1.69 2.24
C ILE A 348 -14.34 0.41 1.52
N VAL A 349 -13.59 0.52 0.42
CA VAL A 349 -13.11 -0.64 -0.34
C VAL A 349 -12.06 -1.42 0.44
N GLN A 350 -11.20 -0.74 1.21
CA GLN A 350 -10.29 -1.40 2.15
C GLN A 350 -11.07 -2.11 3.25
N GLN A 351 -12.15 -1.50 3.78
CA GLN A 351 -12.97 -2.14 4.80
C GLN A 351 -13.66 -3.41 4.26
N MET A 352 -14.10 -3.40 2.99
CA MET A 352 -14.65 -4.58 2.33
C MET A 352 -13.59 -5.69 2.19
N LEU A 353 -12.36 -5.35 1.79
CA LEU A 353 -11.26 -6.33 1.70
C LEU A 353 -10.93 -6.93 3.08
N LEU A 354 -10.70 -6.08 4.09
CA LEU A 354 -10.38 -6.54 5.44
C LEU A 354 -11.53 -7.32 6.09
N GLY A 355 -12.78 -6.97 5.75
CA GLY A 355 -13.98 -7.66 6.18
C GLY A 355 -14.28 -8.95 5.40
N ARG A 356 -13.43 -9.34 4.44
CA ARG A 356 -13.65 -10.51 3.56
C ARG A 356 -15.03 -10.48 2.89
N ASP A 357 -15.41 -9.32 2.38
CA ASP A 357 -16.70 -9.13 1.70
C ASP A 357 -16.75 -9.88 0.35
N ALA A 358 -17.94 -10.05 -0.23
CA ALA A 358 -18.17 -10.93 -1.37
C ALA A 358 -17.23 -10.74 -2.58
N PRO A 359 -16.81 -9.51 -2.98
CA PRO A 359 -15.86 -9.33 -4.07
C PRO A 359 -14.41 -9.70 -3.73
N PHE A 360 -14.11 -9.99 -2.46
CA PHE A 360 -12.75 -10.22 -1.94
C PHE A 360 -12.57 -11.62 -1.35
N VAL A 361 -13.52 -12.51 -1.61
CA VAL A 361 -13.42 -13.93 -1.28
C VAL A 361 -13.88 -14.79 -2.46
N HIS A 362 -13.37 -16.01 -2.53
CA HIS A 362 -13.86 -17.03 -3.46
C HIS A 362 -14.44 -18.22 -2.69
N ALA A 363 -15.30 -19.00 -3.35
CA ALA A 363 -15.73 -20.29 -2.80
C ALA A 363 -14.55 -21.27 -2.70
N SER A 364 -14.61 -22.16 -1.70
CA SER A 364 -13.54 -23.15 -1.43
C SER A 364 -13.53 -24.33 -2.39
#